data_AF-A0A0F8XQG3-F1
#
_entry.id   AF-A0A0F8XQG3-F1
#
_cell.length_a   1.000
_cell.length_b   1.000
_cell.length_c   1.000
_cell.angle_alpha   90.00
_cell.angle_beta   90.00
_cell.angle_gamma   90.00
#
_symmetry.space_group_name_H-M   'P 1'
#
loop_
_entity.id
_entity.type
_entity.pdbx_description
1 polymer ?
#
loop_
_entity_poly.entity_id
_entity_poly.type
_entity_poly.pdbx_seq_one_letter_code
_entity_poly.pdbx_strand_id
1 'polypeptide(L)'
;AGFWSIVSVECTIRVEPDGYQYKERTDDLMEWAYLSMGARPSVAKTLAKTPPKTKRHKHWVASRLANALSSQLARVQVDPLVLDPTPFTVEGIDHGIESLRAAAASKTLLALDWEWHRQTQAPVGLCISSSDRNTYVPVWGADVDERDRGPALQTAFATYLKAGGRAIMHGGAADVSTQVQGDPCDLVRESCLVDDTMLMAYLLEPIENDYEWAEMPARFTGRYGAAGDTRNTYDLYMALLPRLIEKGQYKVYREIEQPLIPIIASMNKYGSPVDIEAVKKQYLDHVKVEEGLRRAVLENYGRNLAIPDECHAFMQDHGQPHTGTLDQRVLSTNPHWTVDLILPYRQTRTRRNNFLGKILKGWVAA
;
A
#
# COMPACT_ATOMS: atom_id res chain seq x y z
N ALA A 1 1.33 -11.61 5.08
CA ALA A 1 2.14 -12.48 4.20
C ALA A 1 2.40 -11.89 2.80
N GLY A 2 1.45 -11.16 2.18
CA GLY A 2 1.77 -10.40 0.94
C GLY A 2 2.76 -9.24 1.13
N PHE A 3 3.04 -8.88 2.39
CA PHE A 3 3.96 -7.83 2.82
C PHE A 3 5.44 -8.11 2.50
N TRP A 4 5.86 -9.39 2.49
CA TRP A 4 7.26 -9.80 2.23
C TRP A 4 7.49 -10.36 0.83
N SER A 5 6.48 -10.33 -0.04
CA SER A 5 6.71 -10.73 -1.43
C SER A 5 7.45 -9.60 -2.13
N ILE A 6 8.76 -9.83 -2.29
CA ILE A 6 9.67 -9.27 -3.28
C ILE A 6 10.57 -8.15 -2.76
N VAL A 7 11.79 -8.54 -2.41
CA VAL A 7 12.98 -7.71 -2.61
C VAL A 7 13.75 -8.36 -3.76
N SER A 8 13.91 -7.66 -4.87
CA SER A 8 14.85 -7.94 -5.97
C SER A 8 14.85 -9.29 -6.72
N VAL A 9 14.94 -9.24 -8.06
CA VAL A 9 15.21 -10.44 -8.91
C VAL A 9 16.61 -11.03 -8.66
N GLU A 10 17.52 -10.25 -8.07
CA GLU A 10 18.88 -10.65 -7.70
C GLU A 10 18.99 -11.14 -6.24
N CYS A 11 17.94 -10.94 -5.42
CA CYS A 11 17.99 -11.28 -3.99
C CYS A 11 16.64 -11.71 -3.44
N THR A 12 16.16 -12.89 -3.83
CA THR A 12 14.90 -13.45 -3.35
C THR A 12 14.97 -13.71 -1.83
N ILE A 13 14.40 -12.84 -1.01
CA ILE A 13 14.19 -13.10 0.41
C ILE A 13 12.72 -13.51 0.57
N ARG A 14 12.48 -14.80 0.81
CA ARG A 14 11.16 -15.33 1.19
C ARG A 14 11.12 -15.39 2.70
N VAL A 15 10.34 -14.51 3.33
CA VAL A 15 10.13 -14.59 4.76
C VAL A 15 8.83 -15.30 5.09
N GLU A 16 8.93 -16.38 5.86
CA GLU A 16 7.79 -17.16 6.33
C GLU A 16 7.65 -17.00 7.85
N PRO A 17 6.49 -16.54 8.37
CA PRO A 17 6.21 -16.61 9.79
C PRO A 17 6.08 -18.07 10.21
N ASP A 18 6.82 -18.43 11.26
CA ASP A 18 6.89 -19.80 11.77
C ASP A 18 5.52 -20.33 12.24
N GLY A 19 5.28 -21.62 12.05
CA GLY A 19 4.12 -22.37 12.56
C GLY A 19 2.75 -21.99 11.97
N TYR A 20 2.69 -21.07 10.99
CA TYR A 20 1.47 -20.83 10.23
C TYR A 20 1.28 -22.02 9.28
N GLN A 21 0.29 -22.88 9.54
CA GLN A 21 -0.20 -23.76 8.48
C GLN A 21 -0.86 -22.87 7.44
N TYR A 22 -0.10 -22.49 6.40
CA TYR A 22 -0.60 -21.90 5.15
C TYR A 22 -1.51 -22.91 4.43
N LYS A 23 -2.58 -23.37 5.06
CA LYS A 23 -3.47 -24.33 4.42
C LYS A 23 -4.26 -23.70 3.27
N GLU A 24 -4.30 -22.37 3.13
CA GLU A 24 -5.17 -21.73 2.12
C GLU A 24 -4.68 -20.41 1.49
N ARG A 25 -3.44 -19.93 1.71
CA ARG A 25 -3.04 -18.57 1.26
C ARG A 25 -1.60 -18.40 0.74
N THR A 26 -1.03 -19.40 0.08
CA THR A 26 -0.02 -19.10 -0.93
C THR A 26 -0.75 -19.02 -2.25
N ASP A 27 -0.76 -17.84 -2.89
CA ASP A 27 -1.07 -17.80 -4.31
C ASP A 27 -0.13 -18.81 -4.99
N ASP A 28 -0.66 -19.58 -5.94
CA ASP A 28 0.14 -20.48 -6.77
C ASP A 28 1.37 -19.69 -7.27
N LEU A 29 2.58 -20.26 -7.24
CA LEU A 29 3.81 -19.60 -7.71
C LEU A 29 3.60 -18.97 -9.10
N MET A 30 2.77 -19.61 -9.92
CA MET A 30 2.34 -19.08 -11.20
C MET A 30 1.41 -17.86 -11.10
N GLU A 31 0.45 -17.84 -10.19
CA GLU A 31 -0.42 -16.69 -9.92
C GLU A 31 0.41 -15.47 -9.50
N TRP A 32 1.36 -15.66 -8.58
CA TRP A 32 2.31 -14.63 -8.22
C TRP A 32 3.14 -14.15 -9.43
N ALA A 33 3.69 -15.07 -10.22
CA ALA A 33 4.51 -14.69 -11.38
C ALA A 33 3.70 -13.90 -12.43
N TYR A 34 2.39 -14.15 -12.55
CA TYR A 34 1.50 -13.34 -13.38
C TYR A 34 1.30 -11.93 -12.82
N LEU A 35 1.10 -11.79 -11.50
CA LEU A 35 0.98 -10.48 -10.84
C LEU A 35 2.24 -9.63 -11.09
N SER A 36 3.43 -10.21 -10.92
CA SER A 36 4.70 -9.53 -11.15
C SER A 36 4.89 -9.06 -12.60
N MET A 37 4.25 -9.74 -13.56
CA MET A 37 4.25 -9.34 -14.98
C MET A 37 3.11 -8.35 -15.33
N GLY A 38 2.49 -7.75 -14.31
CA GLY A 38 1.45 -6.73 -14.47
C GLY A 38 0.05 -7.27 -14.74
N ALA A 39 -0.22 -8.57 -14.51
CA ALA A 39 -1.58 -9.08 -14.57
C ALA A 39 -2.39 -8.58 -13.38
N ARG A 40 -3.66 -8.23 -13.61
CA ARG A 40 -4.59 -7.94 -12.52
C ARG A 40 -4.86 -9.21 -11.69
N PRO A 41 -5.15 -9.13 -10.38
CA PRO A 41 -5.36 -10.31 -9.54
C PRO A 41 -6.34 -11.35 -10.09
N SER A 42 -7.52 -10.91 -10.56
CA SER A 42 -8.51 -11.83 -11.16
C SER A 42 -8.02 -12.50 -12.45
N VAL A 43 -7.18 -11.82 -13.22
CA VAL A 43 -6.57 -12.34 -14.44
C VAL A 43 -5.43 -13.30 -14.09
N ALA A 44 -4.57 -12.94 -13.13
CA ALA A 44 -3.48 -13.79 -12.65
C ALA A 44 -4.00 -15.15 -12.15
N LYS A 45 -5.03 -15.13 -11.28
CA LYS A 45 -5.71 -16.34 -10.78
C LYS A 45 -6.26 -17.23 -11.89
N THR A 46 -6.86 -16.62 -12.89
CA THR A 46 -7.42 -17.33 -14.05
C THR A 46 -6.31 -17.94 -14.91
N LEU A 47 -5.24 -17.20 -15.16
CA LEU A 47 -4.11 -17.62 -15.99
C LEU A 47 -3.22 -18.67 -15.29
N ALA A 48 -3.13 -18.65 -13.97
CA ALA A 48 -2.46 -19.68 -13.18
C ALA A 48 -3.17 -21.03 -13.35
N LYS A 49 -4.50 -21.04 -13.21
CA LYS A 49 -5.32 -22.25 -13.43
C LYS A 49 -5.39 -22.69 -14.88
N THR A 50 -5.49 -21.73 -15.80
CA THR A 50 -5.72 -21.99 -17.23
C THR A 50 -4.74 -21.16 -18.08
N PRO A 51 -3.46 -21.58 -18.17
CA PRO A 51 -2.46 -20.83 -18.91
C PRO A 51 -2.78 -20.79 -20.42
N PRO A 52 -2.47 -19.68 -21.11
CA PRO A 52 -2.65 -19.57 -22.56
C PRO A 52 -1.93 -20.68 -23.32
N LYS A 53 -2.65 -21.40 -24.18
CA LYS A 53 -2.09 -22.48 -25.01
C LYS A 53 -1.52 -22.01 -26.35
N THR A 54 -1.78 -20.76 -26.74
CA THR A 54 -1.40 -20.26 -28.08
C THR A 54 -0.88 -18.82 -28.05
N LYS A 55 0.00 -18.51 -29.01
CA LYS A 55 0.60 -17.19 -29.22
C LYS A 55 -0.40 -16.07 -29.56
N ARG A 56 -1.63 -16.43 -29.96
CA ARG A 56 -2.70 -15.49 -30.34
C ARG A 56 -3.49 -14.97 -29.13
N HIS A 57 -3.30 -15.57 -27.95
CA HIS A 57 -3.99 -15.13 -26.75
C HIS A 57 -3.44 -13.80 -26.25
N LYS A 58 -4.31 -12.85 -25.86
CA LYS A 58 -3.93 -11.51 -25.39
C LYS A 58 -2.95 -11.48 -24.21
N HIS A 59 -2.89 -12.55 -23.42
CA HIS A 59 -1.99 -12.70 -22.28
C HIS A 59 -0.80 -13.66 -22.54
N TRP A 60 -0.54 -14.04 -23.79
CA TRP A 60 0.54 -14.97 -24.12
C TRP A 60 1.92 -14.45 -23.70
N VAL A 61 2.20 -13.17 -23.93
CA VAL A 61 3.50 -12.56 -23.56
C VAL A 61 3.69 -12.58 -22.04
N ALA A 62 2.68 -12.13 -21.29
CA ALA A 62 2.68 -12.18 -19.83
C ALA A 62 2.88 -13.62 -19.30
N SER A 63 2.22 -14.60 -19.92
CA SER A 63 2.40 -16.02 -19.57
C SER A 63 3.79 -16.55 -19.85
N ARG A 64 4.40 -16.19 -20.98
CA ARG A 64 5.77 -16.61 -21.29
C ARG A 64 6.76 -16.01 -20.28
N LEU A 65 6.60 -14.74 -19.92
CA LEU A 65 7.45 -14.07 -18.95
C LEU A 65 7.23 -14.62 -17.53
N ALA A 66 5.99 -14.85 -17.12
CA ALA A 66 5.64 -15.47 -15.84
C ALA A 66 6.23 -16.89 -15.72
N ASN A 67 6.14 -17.70 -16.78
CA ASN A 67 6.76 -19.04 -16.81
C ASN A 67 8.29 -18.97 -16.75
N ALA A 68 8.91 -18.00 -17.43
CA ALA A 68 10.36 -17.82 -17.38
C ALA A 68 10.80 -17.41 -15.97
N LEU A 69 10.08 -16.47 -15.34
CA LEU A 69 10.32 -16.03 -13.96
C LEU A 69 10.11 -17.17 -12.96
N SER A 70 9.00 -17.90 -13.07
CA SER A 70 8.73 -19.07 -12.23
C SER A 70 9.81 -20.15 -12.39
N SER A 71 10.27 -20.41 -13.63
CA SER A 71 11.35 -21.36 -13.90
C SER A 71 12.70 -20.90 -13.37
N GLN A 72 12.97 -19.59 -13.37
CA GLN A 72 14.16 -19.02 -12.75
C GLN A 72 14.10 -19.20 -11.24
N LEU A 73 12.97 -18.85 -10.61
CA LEU A 73 12.77 -19.00 -9.16
C LEU A 73 12.80 -20.45 -8.70
N ALA A 74 12.26 -21.39 -9.49
CA ALA A 74 12.34 -22.82 -9.20
C ALA A 74 13.78 -23.37 -9.25
N ARG A 75 14.72 -22.65 -9.90
CA ARG A 75 16.14 -23.00 -10.00
C ARG A 75 17.00 -22.27 -8.98
N VAL A 76 16.53 -21.14 -8.45
CA VAL A 76 17.17 -20.53 -7.29
C VAL A 76 16.84 -21.44 -6.11
N GLN A 77 17.83 -22.18 -5.64
CA GLN A 77 17.78 -22.78 -4.32
C GLN A 77 17.90 -21.60 -3.34
N VAL A 78 16.76 -20.93 -3.12
CA VAL A 78 16.64 -19.97 -2.04
C VAL A 78 16.62 -20.85 -0.81
N ASP A 79 17.76 -20.98 -0.12
CA ASP A 79 17.68 -21.37 1.28
C ASP A 79 16.73 -20.34 1.90
N PRO A 80 15.54 -20.74 2.35
CA PRO A 80 14.65 -19.78 2.95
C PRO A 80 15.44 -19.17 4.12
N LEU A 81 15.42 -17.85 4.23
CA LEU A 81 15.91 -17.18 5.43
C LEU A 81 14.88 -17.41 6.54
N VAL A 82 14.59 -18.68 6.84
CA VAL A 82 14.01 -19.11 8.10
C VAL A 82 15.21 -19.08 9.04
N LEU A 83 15.45 -17.91 9.62
CA LEU A 83 16.11 -17.87 10.92
C LEU A 83 15.24 -18.74 11.83
N ASP A 84 15.88 -19.67 12.54
CA ASP A 84 15.26 -20.46 13.61
C ASP A 84 14.25 -19.61 14.37
N PRO A 85 13.09 -20.16 14.80
CA PRO A 85 12.00 -19.39 15.39
C PRO A 85 12.51 -18.33 16.34
N THR A 86 12.49 -17.07 15.88
CA THR A 86 13.10 -16.01 16.68
C THR A 86 12.24 -15.86 17.92
N PRO A 87 12.78 -16.16 19.11
CA PRO A 87 11.99 -16.10 20.32
C PRO A 87 11.49 -14.67 20.50
N PHE A 88 10.23 -14.55 20.91
CA PHE A 88 9.64 -13.28 21.28
C PHE A 88 8.96 -13.39 22.65
N THR A 89 8.86 -12.26 23.32
CA THR A 89 8.17 -12.14 24.61
C THR A 89 6.98 -11.21 24.48
N VAL A 90 5.89 -11.52 25.17
CA VAL A 90 4.77 -10.59 25.35
C VAL A 90 4.97 -9.90 26.68
N GLU A 91 5.01 -8.56 26.68
CA GLU A 91 5.33 -7.77 27.87
C GLU A 91 4.33 -6.63 28.06
N GLY A 92 4.06 -6.25 29.31
CA GLY A 92 3.11 -5.18 29.60
C GLY A 92 3.60 -3.80 29.15
N ILE A 93 2.67 -2.84 29.09
CA ILE A 93 2.93 -1.48 28.59
C ILE A 93 4.08 -0.78 29.34
N ASP A 94 4.19 -0.96 30.65
CA ASP A 94 5.27 -0.35 31.45
C ASP A 94 6.66 -0.78 30.99
N HIS A 95 6.80 -2.07 30.64
CA HIS A 95 8.06 -2.60 30.14
C HIS A 95 8.37 -2.09 28.74
N GLY A 96 7.35 -1.95 27.88
CA GLY A 96 7.49 -1.32 26.56
C GLY A 96 7.98 0.13 26.65
N ILE A 97 7.37 0.91 27.56
CA ILE A 97 7.76 2.31 27.82
C ILE A 97 9.21 2.38 28.29
N GLU A 98 9.60 1.53 29.25
CA GLU A 98 10.97 1.52 29.77
C GLU A 98 11.99 1.09 28.72
N SER A 99 11.63 0.11 27.88
CA SER A 99 12.47 -0.34 26.76
C SER A 99 12.74 0.80 25.78
N LEU A 100 11.72 1.59 25.42
CA LEU A 100 11.87 2.76 24.56
C LEU A 100 12.75 3.84 25.21
N ARG A 101 12.57 4.11 26.51
CA ARG A 101 13.42 5.09 27.24
C ARG A 101 14.88 4.64 27.30
N ALA A 102 15.13 3.39 27.66
CA ALA A 102 16.46 2.82 27.73
C ALA A 102 17.15 2.84 26.35
N ALA A 103 16.40 2.54 25.28
CA ALA A 103 16.89 2.61 23.92
C ALA A 103 17.21 4.05 23.47
N ALA A 104 16.39 5.04 23.85
CA ALA A 104 16.68 6.45 23.57
C ALA A 104 18.01 6.89 24.21
N ALA A 105 18.22 6.51 25.48
CA ALA A 105 19.42 6.88 26.25
C ALA A 105 20.69 6.22 25.69
N SER A 106 20.60 4.94 25.31
CA SER A 106 21.71 4.16 24.76
C SER A 106 21.92 4.32 23.25
N LYS A 107 21.02 5.02 22.56
CA LYS A 107 20.96 5.08 21.08
C LYS A 107 20.88 3.70 20.42
N THR A 108 20.19 2.77 21.08
CA THR A 108 19.95 1.43 20.54
C THR A 108 19.08 1.52 19.30
N LEU A 109 19.50 0.80 18.26
CA LEU A 109 18.75 0.62 17.03
C LEU A 109 17.60 -0.34 17.28
N LEU A 110 16.37 0.14 17.08
CA LEU A 110 15.17 -0.66 17.24
C LEU A 110 14.41 -0.70 15.92
N ALA A 111 13.98 -1.89 15.51
CA ALA A 111 12.85 -2.00 14.60
C ALA A 111 11.56 -1.89 15.40
N LEU A 112 10.62 -1.07 14.90
CA LEU A 112 9.37 -0.74 15.55
C LEU A 112 8.24 -0.89 14.54
N ASP A 113 7.14 -1.46 14.98
CA ASP A 113 5.96 -1.68 14.14
C ASP A 113 4.71 -1.64 15.00
N TRP A 114 3.74 -0.82 14.64
CA TRP A 114 2.49 -0.72 15.37
C TRP A 114 1.41 -1.57 14.73
N GLU A 115 0.74 -2.34 15.57
CA GLU A 115 -0.54 -2.93 15.23
C GLU A 115 -1.64 -1.95 15.65
N TRP A 116 -2.54 -1.61 14.74
CA TRP A 116 -3.62 -0.66 15.01
C TRP A 116 -4.88 -0.99 14.20
N HIS A 117 -6.02 -0.56 14.73
CA HIS A 117 -7.32 -0.82 14.11
C HIS A 117 -7.54 0.12 12.93
N ARG A 118 -7.68 -0.39 11.70
CA ARG A 118 -7.65 0.42 10.47
C ARG A 118 -8.66 1.57 10.42
N GLN A 119 -9.87 1.36 10.92
CA GLN A 119 -10.95 2.35 10.84
C GLN A 119 -10.83 3.43 11.92
N THR A 120 -10.45 3.05 13.13
CA THR A 120 -10.42 3.95 14.29
C THR A 120 -9.02 4.48 14.57
N GLN A 121 -8.01 3.90 13.93
CA GLN A 121 -6.59 4.11 14.15
C GLN A 121 -6.14 3.87 15.59
N ALA A 122 -6.98 3.21 16.40
CA ALA A 122 -6.70 2.93 17.79
C ALA A 122 -5.54 1.92 17.91
N PRO A 123 -4.58 2.14 18.83
CA PRO A 123 -3.47 1.22 19.03
C PRO A 123 -3.96 -0.13 19.54
N VAL A 124 -3.45 -1.20 18.94
CA VAL A 124 -3.67 -2.60 19.35
C VAL A 124 -2.43 -3.13 20.07
N GLY A 125 -1.24 -2.77 19.61
CA GLY A 125 0.02 -3.10 20.29
C GLY A 125 1.23 -2.58 19.54
N LEU A 126 2.38 -2.62 20.19
CA LEU A 126 3.66 -2.21 19.61
C LEU A 126 4.62 -3.40 19.61
N CYS A 127 5.16 -3.72 18.44
CA CYS A 127 6.25 -4.67 18.29
C CYS A 127 7.58 -3.93 18.35
N ILE A 128 8.53 -4.48 19.11
CA ILE A 128 9.86 -3.90 19.34
C ILE A 128 10.90 -4.99 19.12
N SER A 129 11.79 -4.81 18.14
CA SER A 129 12.90 -5.73 17.89
C SER A 129 14.24 -5.00 17.96
N SER A 130 15.18 -5.58 18.70
CA SER A 130 16.60 -5.21 18.73
C SER A 130 17.43 -6.33 18.10
N SER A 131 18.76 -6.21 18.17
CA SER A 131 19.68 -7.25 17.69
C SER A 131 19.46 -8.60 18.38
N ASP A 132 19.04 -8.61 19.64
CA ASP A 132 19.03 -9.76 20.55
C ASP A 132 17.65 -10.08 21.13
N ARG A 133 16.64 -9.23 20.90
CA ARG A 133 15.33 -9.36 21.53
C ARG A 133 14.19 -9.00 20.58
N ASN A 134 13.06 -9.69 20.73
CA ASN A 134 11.78 -9.31 20.13
C ASN A 134 10.71 -9.28 21.21
N THR A 135 9.99 -8.17 21.31
CA THR A 135 8.93 -7.97 22.28
C THR A 135 7.67 -7.51 21.56
N TYR A 136 6.52 -8.07 21.96
CA TYR A 136 5.21 -7.51 21.66
C TYR A 136 4.61 -6.89 22.92
N VAL A 137 4.17 -5.64 22.80
CA VAL A 137 3.56 -4.87 23.88
C VAL A 137 2.08 -4.67 23.54
N PRO A 138 1.16 -5.53 24.02
CA PRO A 138 -0.25 -5.41 23.72
C PRO A 138 -0.86 -4.21 24.44
N VAL A 139 -1.68 -3.46 23.72
CA VAL A 139 -2.61 -2.45 24.27
C VAL A 139 -4.01 -3.03 24.37
N TRP A 140 -4.42 -3.83 23.39
CA TRP A 140 -5.74 -4.43 23.36
C TRP A 140 -5.75 -5.74 22.57
N GLY A 141 -6.50 -6.73 23.05
CA GLY A 141 -6.72 -8.02 22.45
C GLY A 141 -7.89 -8.75 23.11
N ALA A 142 -8.13 -10.01 22.74
CA ALA A 142 -9.20 -10.82 23.35
C ALA A 142 -8.95 -11.10 24.85
N ASP A 143 -7.69 -11.10 25.26
CA ASP A 143 -7.18 -11.46 26.58
C ASP A 143 -6.46 -10.31 27.31
N VAL A 144 -6.36 -9.12 26.68
CA VAL A 144 -5.73 -7.91 27.24
C VAL A 144 -6.60 -6.70 26.91
N ASP A 145 -6.86 -5.84 27.89
CA ASP A 145 -7.54 -4.56 27.67
C ASP A 145 -6.86 -3.46 28.48
N GLU A 146 -5.87 -2.82 27.88
CA GLU A 146 -5.13 -1.66 28.40
C GLU A 146 -5.32 -0.42 27.50
N ARG A 147 -6.49 -0.30 26.87
CA ARG A 147 -6.81 0.81 25.95
C ARG A 147 -6.67 2.19 26.59
N ASP A 148 -6.93 2.30 27.89
CA ASP A 148 -6.73 3.50 28.69
C ASP A 148 -5.26 3.89 28.82
N ARG A 149 -4.34 2.92 28.70
CA ARG A 149 -2.89 3.11 28.80
C ARG A 149 -2.19 3.19 27.45
N GLY A 150 -2.85 2.79 26.36
CA GLY A 150 -2.35 2.95 24.98
C GLY A 150 -1.77 4.35 24.67
N PRO A 151 -2.42 5.45 25.06
CA PRO A 151 -1.86 6.81 24.90
C PRO A 151 -0.50 7.04 25.58
N ALA A 152 -0.23 6.38 26.70
CA ALA A 152 1.07 6.49 27.38
C ALA A 152 2.18 5.78 26.58
N LEU A 153 1.87 4.64 25.96
CA LEU A 153 2.80 3.94 25.07
C LEU A 153 3.07 4.75 23.79
N GLN A 154 2.03 5.33 23.18
CA GLN A 154 2.18 6.26 22.05
C GLN A 154 3.04 7.49 22.41
N THR A 155 2.85 8.04 23.61
CA THR A 155 3.65 9.16 24.11
C THR A 155 5.12 8.74 24.24
N ALA A 156 5.40 7.58 24.83
CA ALA A 156 6.76 7.07 24.97
C ALA A 156 7.43 6.81 23.60
N PHE A 157 6.67 6.28 22.64
CA PHE A 157 7.12 6.10 21.26
C PHE A 157 7.47 7.44 20.60
N ALA A 158 6.57 8.43 20.67
CA ALA A 158 6.84 9.76 20.14
C ALA A 158 8.04 10.44 20.83
N THR A 159 8.19 10.27 22.14
CA THR A 159 9.35 10.78 22.89
C THR A 159 10.64 10.10 22.46
N TYR A 160 10.64 8.78 22.26
CA TYR A 160 11.80 8.04 21.74
C TYR A 160 12.25 8.59 20.38
N LEU A 161 11.32 8.79 19.46
CA LEU A 161 11.61 9.37 18.15
C LEU A 161 12.15 10.81 18.27
N LYS A 162 11.45 11.69 19.00
CA LYS A 162 11.88 13.09 19.21
C LYS A 162 13.24 13.21 19.89
N ALA A 163 13.61 12.25 20.75
CA ALA A 163 14.93 12.21 21.37
C ALA A 163 16.05 11.76 20.40
N GLY A 164 15.77 11.58 19.10
CA GLY A 164 16.69 11.05 18.10
C GLY A 164 17.01 9.58 18.35
N GLY A 165 16.02 8.80 18.77
CA GLY A 165 16.10 7.34 18.80
C GLY A 165 16.34 6.78 17.40
N ARG A 166 17.10 5.68 17.31
CA ARG A 166 17.40 5.03 16.03
C ARG A 166 16.31 4.02 15.69
N ALA A 167 15.28 4.47 15.00
CA ALA A 167 14.14 3.64 14.61
C ALA A 167 14.29 3.08 13.19
N ILE A 168 13.90 1.83 12.98
CA ILE A 168 13.69 1.19 11.69
C ILE A 168 12.21 0.79 11.61
N MET A 169 11.56 1.05 10.50
CA MET A 169 10.16 0.67 10.25
C MET A 169 10.04 0.13 8.81
N HIS A 170 8.90 -0.45 8.49
CA HIS A 170 8.55 -0.83 7.12
C HIS A 170 7.23 -0.14 6.76
N GLY A 171 7.29 0.88 5.89
CA GLY A 171 6.13 1.76 5.69
C GLY A 171 5.88 2.69 6.89
N GLY A 172 6.94 3.20 7.51
CA GLY A 172 6.91 3.97 8.74
C GLY A 172 6.03 5.22 8.69
N ALA A 173 5.74 5.75 7.50
CA ALA A 173 4.79 6.86 7.35
C ALA A 173 3.38 6.51 7.87
N ALA A 174 2.94 5.26 7.77
CA ALA A 174 1.64 4.81 8.25
C ALA A 174 1.57 4.86 9.78
N ASP A 175 2.54 4.23 10.45
CA ASP A 175 2.63 4.21 11.91
C ASP A 175 2.90 5.59 12.50
N VAL A 176 3.79 6.37 11.89
CA VAL A 176 4.06 7.73 12.33
C VAL A 176 2.81 8.60 12.19
N SER A 177 2.02 8.44 11.12
CA SER A 177 0.81 9.27 10.92
C SER A 177 -0.30 8.96 11.93
N THR A 178 -0.42 7.70 12.33
CA THR A 178 -1.51 7.22 13.18
C THR A 178 -1.14 7.21 14.67
N GLN A 179 0.10 6.87 15.02
CA GLN A 179 0.51 6.57 16.40
C GLN A 179 1.35 7.66 17.07
N VAL A 180 1.95 8.60 16.31
CA VAL A 180 2.58 9.78 16.91
C VAL A 180 1.51 10.78 17.31
N GLN A 181 1.45 11.13 18.59
CA GLN A 181 0.57 12.19 19.08
C GLN A 181 1.10 13.58 18.66
N GLY A 182 0.20 14.45 18.20
CA GLY A 182 0.55 15.76 17.62
C GLY A 182 0.87 15.70 16.12
N ASP A 183 1.61 16.68 15.62
CA ASP A 183 2.00 16.79 14.21
C ASP A 183 3.30 15.99 13.96
N PRO A 184 3.28 14.96 13.10
CA PRO A 184 4.49 14.24 12.70
C PRO A 184 5.62 15.14 12.17
N CYS A 185 5.33 16.30 11.59
CA CYS A 185 6.35 17.24 11.12
C CYS A 185 7.28 17.74 12.25
N ASP A 186 6.85 17.66 13.51
CA ASP A 186 7.72 17.99 14.65
C ASP A 186 8.95 17.07 14.69
N LEU A 187 8.87 15.84 14.15
CA LEU A 187 10.02 14.93 14.06
C LEU A 187 11.10 15.45 13.11
N VAL A 188 10.73 16.18 12.04
CA VAL A 188 11.70 16.81 11.13
C VAL A 188 12.49 17.89 11.87
N ARG A 189 11.81 18.72 12.67
CA ARG A 189 12.41 19.83 13.41
C ARG A 189 13.46 19.34 14.40
N GLU A 190 13.20 18.19 15.01
CA GLU A 190 14.11 17.54 15.96
C GLU A 190 15.20 16.70 15.29
N SER A 191 15.33 16.74 13.95
CA SER A 191 16.26 15.91 13.18
C SER A 191 16.11 14.41 13.49
N CYS A 192 14.89 13.96 13.78
CA CYS A 192 14.59 12.54 14.00
C CYS A 192 14.68 11.80 12.67
N LEU A 193 15.37 10.67 12.68
CA LEU A 193 15.65 9.86 11.50
C LEU A 193 15.04 8.49 11.70
N VAL A 194 13.93 8.24 11.03
CA VAL A 194 13.30 6.92 10.94
C VAL A 194 13.82 6.26 9.69
N ASP A 195 14.47 5.11 9.82
CA ASP A 195 14.85 4.30 8.67
C ASP A 195 13.63 3.51 8.16
N ASP A 196 13.38 3.51 6.85
CA ASP A 196 12.25 2.81 6.25
C ASP A 196 12.72 1.80 5.21
N THR A 197 12.57 0.52 5.55
CA THR A 197 13.04 -0.57 4.69
C THR A 197 12.26 -0.69 3.38
N MET A 198 11.02 -0.21 3.32
CA MET A 198 10.25 -0.15 2.07
C MET A 198 10.83 0.89 1.11
N LEU A 199 11.22 2.07 1.62
CA LEU A 199 11.89 3.10 0.81
C LEU A 199 13.30 2.66 0.38
N MET A 200 14.06 2.03 1.28
CA MET A 200 15.37 1.49 0.96
C MET A 200 15.27 0.41 -0.14
N ALA A 201 14.26 -0.46 -0.05
CA ALA A 201 13.98 -1.45 -1.09
C ALA A 201 13.53 -0.78 -2.39
N TYR A 202 12.63 0.21 -2.36
CA TYR A 202 12.16 0.95 -3.53
C TYR A 202 13.29 1.61 -4.32
N LEU A 203 14.26 2.24 -3.63
CA LEU A 203 15.44 2.85 -4.26
C LEU A 203 16.36 1.81 -4.92
N LEU A 204 16.28 0.55 -4.48
CA LEU A 204 17.00 -0.56 -5.11
C LEU A 204 16.18 -1.14 -6.27
N GLU A 205 14.90 -1.49 -6.04
CA GLU A 205 13.92 -1.99 -7.02
C GLU A 205 12.46 -1.74 -6.55
N PRO A 206 11.61 -1.01 -7.31
CA PRO A 206 10.27 -0.58 -6.87
C PRO A 206 9.14 -1.60 -7.12
N ILE A 207 8.47 -2.11 -6.08
CA ILE A 207 7.27 -2.98 -6.16
C ILE A 207 6.30 -2.73 -4.96
N GLU A 208 4.97 -2.82 -5.18
CA GLU A 208 3.88 -2.53 -4.20
C GLU A 208 3.20 -3.80 -3.64
N ASN A 209 2.66 -3.77 -2.39
CA ASN A 209 1.54 -4.63 -1.89
C ASN A 209 1.00 -4.21 -0.49
N ASP A 210 -0.26 -4.53 -0.14
CA ASP A 210 -0.98 -4.07 1.08
C ASP A 210 -2.09 -5.05 1.60
N TYR A 211 -2.23 -5.35 2.91
CA TYR A 211 -3.29 -6.22 3.55
C TYR A 211 -3.56 -5.90 5.08
N GLU A 212 -4.67 -6.42 5.68
CA GLU A 212 -5.25 -6.01 7.00
C GLU A 212 -5.39 -7.15 8.07
N TRP A 213 -5.29 -6.85 9.39
CA TRP A 213 -5.03 -7.84 10.48
C TRP A 213 -5.88 -7.79 11.78
N ALA A 214 -6.84 -6.87 11.92
CA ALA A 214 -7.46 -6.51 13.22
C ALA A 214 -8.30 -7.59 13.97
N GLU A 215 -8.34 -8.84 13.53
CA GLU A 215 -9.25 -9.89 14.07
C GLU A 215 -8.54 -11.06 14.77
N MET A 216 -7.22 -11.00 14.96
CA MET A 216 -6.42 -12.14 15.46
C MET A 216 -6.12 -12.09 16.98
N PRO A 217 -6.04 -13.23 17.69
CA PRO A 217 -5.60 -13.28 19.09
C PRO A 217 -4.16 -12.77 19.28
N ALA A 218 -3.88 -12.11 20.42
CA ALA A 218 -2.62 -11.39 20.69
C ALA A 218 -1.34 -12.22 20.50
N ARG A 219 -1.34 -13.51 20.86
CA ARG A 219 -0.20 -14.40 20.63
C ARG A 219 0.12 -14.64 19.14
N PHE A 220 -0.90 -14.59 18.28
CA PHE A 220 -0.75 -14.77 16.84
C PHE A 220 -0.37 -13.45 16.16
N THR A 221 -0.94 -12.33 16.61
CA THR A 221 -0.52 -10.99 16.23
C THR A 221 0.93 -10.73 16.65
N GLY A 222 1.33 -11.06 17.88
CA GLY A 222 2.72 -10.92 18.34
C GLY A 222 3.70 -11.84 17.63
N ARG A 223 3.29 -13.06 17.24
CA ARG A 223 4.12 -13.94 16.40
C ARG A 223 4.27 -13.41 14.97
N TYR A 224 3.24 -12.77 14.44
CA TYR A 224 3.27 -12.13 13.13
C TYR A 224 4.08 -10.82 13.16
N GLY A 225 3.73 -9.88 14.03
CA GLY A 225 4.38 -8.58 14.17
C GLY A 225 5.78 -8.68 14.76
N ALA A 226 5.95 -9.13 16.00
CA ALA A 226 7.26 -9.07 16.67
C ALA A 226 8.26 -10.14 16.19
N ALA A 227 7.81 -11.37 15.92
CA ALA A 227 8.70 -12.44 15.42
C ALA A 227 8.78 -12.52 13.89
N GLY A 228 7.81 -11.93 13.18
CA GLY A 228 7.83 -11.75 11.73
C GLY A 228 8.19 -10.32 11.39
N ASP A 229 7.21 -9.43 11.26
CA ASP A 229 7.35 -8.15 10.57
C ASP A 229 8.46 -7.24 11.13
N THR A 230 8.52 -7.05 12.45
CA THR A 230 9.53 -6.19 13.09
C THR A 230 10.93 -6.80 13.07
N ARG A 231 11.05 -8.11 13.30
CA ARG A 231 12.36 -8.80 13.22
C ARG A 231 12.89 -8.82 11.78
N ASN A 232 12.02 -9.13 10.82
CA ASN A 232 12.36 -9.11 9.41
C ASN A 232 12.73 -7.71 8.95
N THR A 233 12.04 -6.68 9.44
CA THR A 233 12.38 -5.27 9.20
C THR A 233 13.79 -4.96 9.69
N TYR A 234 14.15 -5.43 10.89
CA TYR A 234 15.50 -5.29 11.42
C TYR A 234 16.56 -5.98 10.53
N ASP A 235 16.34 -7.25 10.21
CA ASP A 235 17.29 -8.04 9.41
C ASP A 235 17.41 -7.52 7.97
N LEU A 236 16.28 -7.10 7.38
CA LEU A 236 16.24 -6.47 6.07
C LEU A 236 17.02 -5.16 6.05
N TYR A 237 16.87 -4.30 7.05
CA TYR A 237 17.68 -3.08 7.16
C TYR A 237 19.18 -3.39 7.14
N MET A 238 19.62 -4.39 7.91
CA MET A 238 21.02 -4.80 7.96
C MET A 238 21.54 -5.28 6.60
N ALA A 239 20.68 -5.87 5.77
CA ALA A 239 21.02 -6.28 4.41
C ALA A 239 20.95 -5.15 3.38
N LEU A 240 19.97 -4.23 3.49
CA LEU A 240 19.74 -3.16 2.52
C LEU A 240 20.75 -2.02 2.67
N LEU A 241 21.08 -1.62 3.90
CA LEU A 241 21.94 -0.46 4.13
C LEU A 241 23.31 -0.57 3.43
N PRO A 242 24.07 -1.67 3.54
CA PRO A 242 25.34 -1.82 2.85
C PRO A 242 25.19 -1.74 1.32
N ARG A 243 24.14 -2.35 0.77
CA ARG A 243 23.88 -2.33 -0.68
C ARG A 243 23.50 -0.96 -1.19
N LEU A 244 22.73 -0.22 -0.41
CA LEU A 244 22.30 1.13 -0.72
C LEU A 244 23.49 2.10 -0.72
N ILE A 245 24.48 1.87 0.15
CA ILE A 245 25.78 2.54 0.12
C ILE A 245 26.60 2.12 -1.12
N GLU A 246 26.71 0.82 -1.39
CA GLU A 246 27.45 0.28 -2.55
C GLU A 246 26.93 0.84 -3.88
N LYS A 247 25.60 0.93 -4.04
CA LYS A 247 24.97 1.52 -5.24
C LYS A 247 24.98 3.05 -5.27
N GLY A 248 25.60 3.72 -4.30
CA GLY A 248 25.68 5.18 -4.23
C GLY A 248 24.36 5.90 -3.96
N GLN A 249 23.32 5.17 -3.52
CA GLN A 249 21.97 5.70 -3.26
C GLN A 249 21.78 6.23 -1.83
N TYR A 250 22.76 6.01 -0.95
CA TYR A 250 22.70 6.43 0.46
C TYR A 250 22.48 7.91 0.67
N LYS A 251 23.10 8.76 -0.16
CA LYS A 251 22.90 10.21 -0.05
C LYS A 251 21.46 10.62 -0.35
N VAL A 252 20.88 10.09 -1.43
CA VAL A 252 19.49 10.36 -1.82
C VAL A 252 18.54 9.88 -0.72
N TYR A 253 18.74 8.65 -0.23
CA TYR A 253 17.93 8.12 0.85
C TYR A 253 17.99 9.00 2.11
N ARG A 254 19.19 9.38 2.55
CA ARG A 254 19.40 10.14 3.80
C ARG A 254 18.96 11.59 3.73
N GLU A 255 19.20 12.26 2.61
CA GLU A 255 18.95 13.70 2.48
C GLU A 255 17.58 14.03 1.92
N ILE A 256 16.93 13.08 1.22
CA ILE A 256 15.65 13.29 0.54
C ILE A 256 14.58 12.37 1.11
N GLU A 257 14.71 11.04 0.92
CA GLU A 257 13.59 10.12 1.20
C GLU A 257 13.27 9.99 2.69
N GLN A 258 14.29 9.84 3.53
CA GLN A 258 14.12 9.67 4.97
C GLN A 258 13.48 10.90 5.64
N PRO A 259 13.92 12.15 5.37
CA PRO A 259 13.24 13.34 5.88
C PRO A 259 11.79 13.52 5.41
N LEU A 260 11.40 12.91 4.27
CA LEU A 260 10.02 12.99 3.76
C LEU A 260 9.03 12.12 4.56
N ILE A 261 9.49 11.07 5.25
CA ILE A 261 8.62 10.16 6.03
C ILE A 261 7.68 10.92 6.98
N PRO A 262 8.17 11.75 7.93
CA PRO A 262 7.29 12.52 8.81
C PRO A 262 6.44 13.58 8.09
N ILE A 263 6.90 14.10 6.94
CA ILE A 263 6.12 15.07 6.14
C ILE A 263 4.92 14.39 5.51
N ILE A 264 5.12 13.24 4.87
CA ILE A 264 4.05 12.42 4.29
C ILE A 264 3.12 11.95 5.40
N ALA A 265 3.65 11.54 6.55
CA ALA A 265 2.84 11.16 7.69
C ALA A 265 1.93 12.30 8.17
N SER A 266 2.43 13.54 8.23
CA SER A 266 1.63 14.71 8.59
C SER A 266 0.54 14.99 7.53
N MET A 267 0.88 14.92 6.24
CA MET A 267 -0.07 15.07 5.14
C MET A 267 -1.20 14.03 5.21
N ASN A 268 -0.85 12.77 5.52
CA ASN A 268 -1.82 11.69 5.69
C ASN A 268 -2.71 11.91 6.91
N LYS A 269 -2.14 12.38 8.02
CA LYS A 269 -2.86 12.60 9.28
C LYS A 269 -3.91 13.70 9.18
N TYR A 270 -3.54 14.85 8.63
CA TYR A 270 -4.44 16.01 8.56
C TYR A 270 -5.26 16.07 7.27
N GLY A 271 -4.84 15.35 6.23
CA GLY A 271 -5.50 15.33 4.94
C GLY A 271 -5.55 16.72 4.30
N SER A 272 -6.59 16.97 3.51
CA SER A 272 -6.86 18.27 2.91
C SER A 272 -8.31 18.66 3.16
N PRO A 273 -8.59 19.91 3.62
CA PRO A 273 -9.95 20.35 3.83
C PRO A 273 -10.70 20.42 2.50
N VAL A 274 -11.93 19.92 2.49
CA VAL A 274 -12.80 19.91 1.31
C VAL A 274 -14.16 20.52 1.69
N ASP A 275 -14.66 21.43 0.85
CA ASP A 275 -16.04 21.93 0.95
C ASP A 275 -17.01 20.85 0.44
N ILE A 276 -17.55 20.08 1.37
CA ILE A 276 -18.44 18.95 1.06
C ILE A 276 -19.75 19.40 0.46
N GLU A 277 -20.27 20.58 0.82
CA GLU A 277 -21.51 21.08 0.25
C GLU A 277 -21.31 21.52 -1.21
N ALA A 278 -20.18 22.16 -1.52
CA ALA A 278 -19.79 22.42 -2.91
C ALA A 278 -19.61 21.13 -3.71
N VAL A 279 -18.97 20.11 -3.14
CA VAL A 279 -18.79 18.79 -3.80
C VAL A 279 -20.13 18.11 -4.06
N LYS A 280 -21.05 18.09 -3.09
CA LYS A 280 -22.41 17.53 -3.25
C LYS A 280 -23.18 18.26 -4.34
N LYS A 281 -23.17 19.59 -4.34
CA LYS A 281 -23.83 20.41 -5.37
C LYS A 281 -23.28 20.08 -6.75
N GLN A 282 -21.95 20.09 -6.90
CA GLN A 282 -21.31 19.80 -8.18
C GLN A 282 -21.57 18.35 -8.64
N TYR A 283 -21.62 17.40 -7.72
CA TYR A 283 -21.97 16.00 -8.01
C TYR A 283 -23.37 15.91 -8.61
N LEU A 284 -24.37 16.55 -7.97
CA LEU A 284 -25.75 16.57 -8.46
C LEU A 284 -25.88 17.27 -9.81
N ASP A 285 -25.16 18.37 -10.02
CA ASP A 285 -25.13 19.07 -11.30
C ASP A 285 -24.52 18.18 -12.41
N HIS A 286 -23.45 17.44 -12.10
CA HIS A 286 -22.87 16.46 -13.03
C HIS A 286 -23.81 15.30 -13.35
N VAL A 287 -24.58 14.80 -12.37
CA VAL A 287 -25.64 13.79 -12.63
C VAL A 287 -26.67 14.33 -13.62
N LYS A 288 -27.15 15.56 -13.41
CA LYS A 288 -28.15 16.19 -14.29
C LYS A 288 -27.62 16.40 -15.71
N VAL A 289 -26.38 16.89 -15.86
CA VAL A 289 -25.75 17.12 -17.17
C VAL A 289 -25.51 15.79 -17.89
N GLU A 290 -24.97 14.79 -17.19
CA GLU A 290 -24.73 13.46 -17.76
C GLU A 290 -26.04 12.84 -18.27
N GLU A 291 -27.09 12.88 -17.46
CA GLU A 291 -28.40 12.31 -17.82
C GLU A 291 -29.09 13.13 -18.93
N GLY A 292 -28.94 14.45 -18.91
CA GLY A 292 -29.43 15.34 -19.96
C GLY A 292 -28.81 15.02 -21.32
N LEU A 293 -27.48 14.90 -21.39
CA LEU A 293 -26.76 14.54 -22.62
C LEU A 293 -27.10 13.13 -23.09
N ARG A 294 -27.14 12.17 -22.16
CA ARG A 294 -27.48 10.77 -22.47
C ARG A 294 -28.89 10.67 -23.08
N ARG A 295 -29.86 11.32 -22.45
CA ARG A 295 -31.25 11.34 -22.90
C ARG A 295 -31.42 12.09 -24.22
N ALA A 296 -30.77 13.24 -24.38
CA ALA A 296 -30.81 13.99 -25.63
C ALA A 296 -30.30 13.15 -26.80
N VAL A 297 -29.22 12.38 -26.62
CA VAL A 297 -28.73 11.51 -27.69
C VAL A 297 -29.61 10.28 -27.90
N LEU A 298 -30.10 9.68 -26.81
CA LEU A 298 -30.97 8.51 -26.88
C LEU A 298 -32.31 8.81 -27.57
N GLU A 299 -32.95 9.94 -27.23
CA GLU A 299 -34.27 10.32 -27.76
C GLU A 299 -34.18 10.79 -29.21
N ASN A 300 -33.15 11.57 -29.58
CA ASN A 300 -33.03 12.13 -30.93
C ASN A 300 -32.37 11.18 -31.93
N TYR A 301 -31.48 10.29 -31.46
CA TYR A 301 -30.65 9.47 -32.35
C TYR A 301 -30.70 7.97 -32.03
N GLY A 302 -31.43 7.54 -30.99
CA GLY A 302 -31.55 6.12 -30.65
C GLY A 302 -30.26 5.47 -30.13
N ARG A 303 -29.29 6.27 -29.67
CA ARG A 303 -27.98 5.80 -29.19
C ARG A 303 -27.77 6.13 -27.72
N ASN A 304 -27.25 5.20 -26.94
CA ASN A 304 -26.96 5.36 -25.53
C ASN A 304 -25.48 5.63 -25.29
N LEU A 305 -25.14 6.88 -24.95
CA LEU A 305 -23.76 7.30 -24.67
C LEU A 305 -23.08 6.53 -23.51
N ALA A 306 -23.84 5.81 -22.69
CA ALA A 306 -23.27 4.98 -21.63
C ALA A 306 -22.52 3.75 -22.14
N ILE A 307 -22.80 3.32 -23.39
CA ILE A 307 -22.26 2.12 -24.03
C ILE A 307 -21.21 2.55 -25.08
N PRO A 308 -19.92 2.19 -24.91
CA PRO A 308 -18.86 2.63 -25.82
C PRO A 308 -19.11 2.34 -27.30
N ASP A 309 -19.64 1.16 -27.62
CA ASP A 309 -19.92 0.75 -28.99
C ASP A 309 -21.05 1.59 -29.61
N GLU A 310 -22.02 2.02 -28.81
CA GLU A 310 -23.09 2.91 -29.28
C GLU A 310 -22.62 4.36 -29.46
N CYS A 311 -21.58 4.80 -28.73
CA CYS A 311 -20.90 6.06 -29.03
C CYS A 311 -20.19 5.99 -30.39
N HIS A 312 -19.53 4.88 -30.70
CA HIS A 312 -18.90 4.68 -32.01
C HIS A 312 -19.95 4.67 -33.12
N ALA A 313 -21.04 3.92 -32.94
CA ALA A 313 -22.15 3.90 -33.88
C ALA A 313 -22.76 5.30 -34.08
N PHE A 314 -22.99 6.04 -32.99
CA PHE A 314 -23.49 7.42 -33.05
C PHE A 314 -22.61 8.35 -33.90
N MET A 315 -21.29 8.26 -33.76
CA MET A 315 -20.36 9.04 -34.59
C MET A 315 -20.44 8.61 -36.07
N GLN A 316 -20.44 7.31 -36.33
CA GLN A 316 -20.48 6.77 -37.70
C GLN A 316 -21.76 7.13 -38.44
N ASP A 317 -22.91 7.04 -37.77
CA ASP A 317 -24.23 7.41 -38.33
C ASP A 317 -24.26 8.87 -38.83
N HIS A 318 -23.38 9.72 -38.28
CA HIS A 318 -23.30 11.14 -38.61
C HIS A 318 -22.00 11.52 -39.33
N GLY A 319 -21.39 10.56 -40.04
CA GLY A 319 -20.29 10.83 -40.97
C GLY A 319 -18.90 10.94 -40.34
N GLN A 320 -18.75 10.62 -39.05
CA GLN A 320 -17.44 10.51 -38.41
C GLN A 320 -16.85 9.10 -38.62
N PRO A 321 -15.59 8.98 -39.07
CA PRO A 321 -14.95 7.67 -39.24
C PRO A 321 -14.77 6.97 -37.89
N HIS A 322 -14.78 5.63 -37.91
CA HIS A 322 -14.54 4.84 -36.71
C HIS A 322 -13.09 5.01 -36.26
N THR A 323 -12.88 5.69 -35.14
CA THR A 323 -11.55 5.99 -34.59
C THR A 323 -10.90 4.82 -33.86
N GLY A 324 -11.63 3.73 -33.57
CA GLY A 324 -11.13 2.58 -32.81
C GLY A 324 -11.02 2.81 -31.30
N THR A 325 -11.12 4.07 -30.86
CA THR A 325 -11.02 4.47 -29.46
C THR A 325 -11.82 5.75 -29.20
N LEU A 326 -12.30 5.89 -27.97
CA LEU A 326 -12.92 7.12 -27.45
C LEU A 326 -11.93 7.96 -26.61
N ASP A 327 -10.62 7.80 -26.85
CA ASP A 327 -9.58 8.64 -26.26
C ASP A 327 -9.74 10.08 -26.77
N GLN A 328 -9.73 11.04 -25.84
CA GLN A 328 -9.92 12.45 -26.14
C GLN A 328 -8.91 12.95 -27.18
N ARG A 329 -7.65 12.52 -27.12
CA ARG A 329 -6.60 12.96 -28.06
C ARG A 329 -6.93 12.56 -29.50
N VAL A 330 -7.51 11.37 -29.69
CA VAL A 330 -7.90 10.89 -31.01
C VAL A 330 -9.15 11.63 -31.48
N LEU A 331 -10.18 11.73 -30.64
CA LEU A 331 -11.43 12.41 -31.00
C LEU A 331 -11.23 13.90 -31.30
N SER A 332 -10.33 14.58 -30.59
CA SER A 332 -10.03 16.00 -30.80
C SER A 332 -9.28 16.30 -32.10
N THR A 333 -8.67 15.31 -32.77
CA THR A 333 -8.00 15.52 -34.07
C THR A 333 -8.96 15.65 -35.24
N ASN A 334 -10.22 15.27 -35.06
CA ASN A 334 -11.25 15.35 -36.09
C ASN A 334 -12.48 16.07 -35.51
N PRO A 335 -12.47 17.41 -35.46
CA PRO A 335 -13.54 18.18 -34.84
C PRO A 335 -14.86 17.96 -35.57
N HIS A 336 -15.87 17.50 -34.84
CA HIS A 336 -17.21 17.24 -35.34
C HIS A 336 -18.22 17.37 -34.21
N TRP A 337 -19.43 17.84 -34.51
CA TRP A 337 -20.42 18.16 -33.48
C TRP A 337 -20.82 16.95 -32.62
N THR A 338 -20.72 15.71 -33.13
CA THR A 338 -20.95 14.50 -32.30
C THR A 338 -19.90 14.34 -31.21
N VAL A 339 -18.66 14.77 -31.47
CA VAL A 339 -17.57 14.78 -30.49
C VAL A 339 -17.87 15.78 -29.37
N ASP A 340 -18.51 16.91 -29.71
CA ASP A 340 -18.96 17.93 -28.74
C ASP A 340 -20.08 17.44 -27.82
N LEU A 341 -20.72 16.29 -28.12
CA LEU A 341 -21.67 15.63 -27.23
C LEU A 341 -21.01 14.50 -26.43
N ILE A 342 -20.16 13.69 -27.09
CA ILE A 342 -19.49 12.54 -26.47
C ILE A 342 -18.46 12.99 -25.43
N LEU A 343 -17.60 13.96 -25.75
CA LEU A 343 -16.52 14.36 -24.85
C LEU A 343 -17.06 14.98 -23.55
N PRO A 344 -18.00 15.94 -23.55
CA PRO A 344 -18.56 16.46 -22.31
C PRO A 344 -19.28 15.39 -21.48
N TYR A 345 -19.99 14.45 -22.11
CA TYR A 345 -20.60 13.32 -21.40
C TYR A 345 -19.55 12.49 -20.66
N ARG A 346 -18.48 12.07 -21.36
CA ARG A 346 -17.41 11.24 -20.79
C ARG A 346 -16.61 11.97 -19.71
N GLN A 347 -16.30 13.25 -19.93
CA GLN A 347 -15.59 14.08 -18.96
C GLN A 347 -16.43 14.27 -17.70
N THR A 348 -17.71 14.59 -17.83
CA THR A 348 -18.64 14.76 -16.70
C THR A 348 -18.77 13.47 -15.91
N ARG A 349 -18.99 12.33 -16.59
CA ARG A 349 -19.08 11.01 -15.94
C ARG A 349 -17.80 10.64 -15.21
N THR A 350 -16.63 10.92 -15.81
CA THR A 350 -15.32 10.64 -15.19
C THR A 350 -15.10 11.51 -13.96
N ARG A 351 -15.35 12.83 -14.05
CA ARG A 351 -15.26 13.76 -12.92
C ARG A 351 -16.17 13.35 -11.78
N ARG A 352 -17.43 13.02 -12.10
CA ARG A 352 -18.41 12.53 -11.13
C ARG A 352 -17.93 11.26 -10.43
N ASN A 353 -17.55 10.23 -11.18
CA ASN A 353 -17.30 8.91 -10.61
C ASN A 353 -15.93 8.81 -9.90
N ASN A 354 -14.89 9.38 -10.49
CA ASN A 354 -13.52 9.17 -10.03
C ASN A 354 -13.04 10.22 -9.03
N PHE A 355 -13.68 11.40 -8.99
CA PHE A 355 -13.27 12.48 -8.09
C PHE A 355 -14.39 12.75 -7.07
N LEU A 356 -15.50 13.32 -7.52
CA LEU A 356 -16.57 13.77 -6.62
C LEU A 356 -17.17 12.60 -5.82
N GLY A 357 -17.52 11.50 -6.48
CA GLY A 357 -18.09 10.32 -5.85
C GLY A 357 -17.13 9.60 -4.90
N LYS A 358 -15.81 9.63 -5.18
CA LYS A 358 -14.81 9.07 -4.24
C LYS A 358 -14.66 9.92 -3.00
N ILE A 359 -14.60 11.25 -3.16
CA ILE A 359 -14.57 12.20 -2.04
C ILE A 359 -15.80 12.01 -1.15
N LEU A 360 -17.00 11.95 -1.73
CA LEU A 360 -18.24 11.74 -0.97
C LEU A 360 -18.27 10.39 -0.24
N LYS A 361 -17.79 9.31 -0.86
CA LYS A 361 -17.68 8.01 -0.20
C LYS A 361 -16.72 8.03 0.99
N GLY A 362 -15.57 8.68 0.82
CA GLY A 362 -14.60 8.88 1.90
C GLY A 362 -15.20 9.68 3.06
N TRP A 363 -15.97 10.73 2.76
CA TRP A 363 -16.63 11.56 3.77
C TRP A 363 -17.72 10.83 4.55
N VAL A 364 -18.50 9.94 3.92
CA VAL A 364 -19.54 9.18 4.64
C VAL A 364 -18.95 8.10 5.55
N ALA A 365 -17.72 7.65 5.25
CA ALA A 365 -17.01 6.64 6.03
C ALA A 365 -16.18 7.23 7.19
N ALA A 366 -15.85 8.53 7.12
CA ALA A 366 -15.23 9.31 8.20
C ALA A 366 -16.31 9.86 9.14
#